data_AF-A0A538FXT0-F1
#
_entry.id   AF-A0A538FXT0-F1
#
_cell.length_a   1.000
_cell.length_b   1.000
_cell.length_c   1.000
_cell.angle_alpha   90.00
_cell.angle_beta   90.00
_cell.angle_gamma   90.00
#
_symmetry.space_group_name_H-M   'P 1'
#
loop_
_entity.id
_entity.type
_entity.pdbx_description
1 polymer ?
#
loop_
_entity_poly.entity_id
_entity_poly.type
_entity_poly.pdbx_seq_one_letter_code
_entity_poly.pdbx_strand_id
1 'polypeptide(L)'
;MKRLLAVPVLVVGALAFAAFAVANPGHGNKQPHPNKATVVIHTTDGSCSGGTWADDTITRTVKVHKNRDGSYRIRESDHGSFVTNAGGVLASPGNCAANTSSHGHTVLLGVTGTFKGYITGTVTGGTFNPNATCSASPCHQSDFIKAFFGSTATFSCLSNSPKCKFKYGYHAKEDQNLLFRYWLDKGTGAGTFLNERFFGDIASA
;
A
#
# COMPACT_ATOMS: atom_id res chain seq x y z
N MET A 1 -33.69 47.84 3.39
CA MET A 1 -34.92 47.16 3.84
C MET A 1 -34.74 45.69 3.47
N LYS A 2 -34.70 44.66 4.32
CA LYS A 2 -35.29 44.41 5.64
C LYS A 2 -34.23 43.92 6.65
N ARG A 3 -34.48 44.22 7.93
CA ARG A 3 -33.77 43.77 9.14
C ARG A 3 -34.35 42.45 9.66
N LEU A 4 -33.58 41.72 10.47
CA LEU A 4 -33.89 41.13 11.80
C LEU A 4 -32.91 39.96 12.06
N LEU A 5 -31.79 40.12 12.78
CA LEU A 5 -31.59 40.11 14.26
C LEU A 5 -31.97 38.80 14.96
N ALA A 6 -30.95 38.03 15.40
CA ALA A 6 -30.89 37.40 16.73
C ALA A 6 -29.47 36.85 17.03
N VAL A 7 -28.78 37.49 17.97
CA VAL A 7 -27.62 37.06 18.79
C VAL A 7 -27.88 37.75 20.16
N PRO A 8 -27.44 37.31 21.36
CA PRO A 8 -26.50 36.22 21.76
C PRO A 8 -27.02 35.33 22.92
N VAL A 9 -26.23 34.32 23.36
CA VAL A 9 -25.68 34.23 24.74
C VAL A 9 -24.50 33.24 24.76
N LEU A 10 -23.39 33.71 25.32
CA LEU A 10 -22.14 33.02 25.65
C LEU A 10 -22.28 32.05 26.82
N VAL A 11 -21.51 30.95 26.81
CA VAL A 11 -20.76 30.50 27.99
C VAL A 11 -19.33 30.12 27.58
N VAL A 12 -18.40 30.75 28.29
CA VAL A 12 -16.94 30.66 28.22
C VAL A 12 -16.46 29.33 28.81
N GLY A 13 -15.43 28.72 28.22
CA GLY A 13 -14.77 27.54 28.77
C GLY A 13 -13.37 27.31 28.21
N ALA A 14 -12.41 28.05 28.77
CA ALA A 14 -10.96 27.85 28.75
C ALA A 14 -10.19 27.84 27.41
N LEU A 15 -9.37 28.88 27.23
CA LEU A 15 -8.13 28.76 26.47
C LEU A 15 -7.28 27.64 27.07
N ALA A 16 -7.02 26.60 26.29
CA ALA A 16 -5.76 25.88 26.38
C ALA A 16 -5.00 26.20 25.09
N PHE A 17 -3.98 27.05 25.20
CA PHE A 17 -2.90 27.10 24.23
C PHE A 17 -2.27 25.70 24.17
N ALA A 18 -2.68 24.87 23.21
CA ALA A 18 -1.84 23.77 22.76
C ALA A 18 -0.81 24.41 21.82
N ALA A 19 0.41 24.52 22.31
CA ALA A 19 1.54 25.14 21.64
C ALA A 19 1.60 24.80 20.16
N PHE A 20 1.78 25.83 19.31
CA PHE A 20 2.52 25.60 18.08
C PHE A 20 3.84 24.99 18.49
N ALA A 21 4.01 23.68 18.28
CA ALA A 21 5.33 23.10 18.23
C ALA A 21 5.97 23.66 16.94
N VAL A 22 6.50 24.87 17.04
CA VAL A 22 7.63 25.28 16.22
C VAL A 22 8.69 24.26 16.57
N ALA A 23 8.86 23.26 15.72
CA ALA A 23 9.90 22.26 15.90
C ALA A 23 11.22 23.03 15.95
N ASN A 24 11.78 23.13 17.16
CA ASN A 24 13.04 23.75 17.45
C ASN A 24 14.11 23.15 16.50
N PRO A 25 14.92 23.97 15.79
CA PRO A 25 15.98 23.45 14.93
C PRO A 25 17.13 22.99 15.83
N GLY A 26 17.06 21.76 16.34
CA GLY A 26 18.04 21.27 17.32
C GLY A 26 18.15 19.76 17.35
N HIS A 27 19.17 19.24 16.68
CA HIS A 27 19.84 17.95 16.88
C HIS A 27 18.97 16.73 17.28
N GLY A 28 18.24 16.17 16.30
CA GLY A 28 17.46 14.94 16.48
C GLY A 28 17.46 14.01 15.26
N ASN A 29 18.61 13.85 14.57
CA ASN A 29 18.78 12.93 13.42
C ASN A 29 18.86 11.45 13.82
N LYS A 30 18.47 11.09 15.04
CA LYS A 30 18.55 9.70 15.49
C LYS A 30 17.48 8.88 14.77
N GLN A 31 17.88 7.74 14.21
CA GLN A 31 16.96 6.80 13.59
C GLN A 31 16.02 6.24 14.68
N PRO A 32 14.74 6.00 14.34
CA PRO A 32 13.84 5.32 15.27
C PRO A 32 14.38 3.91 15.57
N HIS A 33 14.24 3.43 16.80
CA HIS A 33 14.58 2.06 17.18
C HIS A 33 13.45 1.46 18.01
N PRO A 34 12.95 0.25 17.67
CA PRO A 34 13.27 -0.48 16.45
C PRO A 34 12.75 0.27 15.20
N ASN A 35 13.47 0.18 14.09
CA ASN A 35 13.05 0.77 12.81
C ASN A 35 12.33 -0.22 11.90
N LYS A 36 11.79 -1.30 12.49
CA LYS A 36 11.16 -2.39 11.77
C LYS A 36 9.86 -2.77 12.46
N ALA A 37 8.81 -3.00 11.66
CA ALA A 37 7.58 -3.65 12.07
C ALA A 37 7.27 -4.82 11.14
N THR A 38 6.60 -5.86 11.65
CA THR A 38 6.14 -7.00 10.86
C THR A 38 4.65 -7.22 11.14
N VAL A 39 3.86 -7.41 10.09
CA VAL A 39 2.42 -7.64 10.16
C VAL A 39 2.01 -8.73 9.18
N VAL A 40 0.94 -9.45 9.51
CA VAL A 40 0.27 -10.39 8.59
C VAL A 40 -0.96 -9.70 8.03
N ILE A 41 -1.16 -9.78 6.72
CA ILE A 41 -2.26 -9.15 6.00
C ILE A 41 -2.93 -10.21 5.14
N HIS A 42 -4.26 -10.28 5.20
CA HIS A 42 -5.06 -11.03 4.25
C HIS A 42 -5.77 -10.02 3.35
N THR A 43 -5.60 -10.07 2.04
CA THR A 43 -6.18 -9.08 1.14
C THR A 43 -6.53 -9.71 -0.19
N THR A 44 -7.34 -9.03 -0.96
CA THR A 44 -7.60 -9.38 -2.36
C THR A 44 -6.67 -8.58 -3.28
N ASP A 45 -6.25 -9.16 -4.40
CA ASP A 45 -5.48 -8.50 -5.45
C ASP A 45 -6.30 -8.28 -6.73
N GLY A 46 -6.16 -7.09 -7.31
CA GLY A 46 -7.03 -6.59 -8.37
C GLY A 46 -6.58 -7.02 -9.78
N SER A 47 -7.53 -7.19 -10.70
CA SER A 47 -7.25 -7.41 -12.12
C SER A 47 -7.32 -6.10 -12.91
N CYS A 48 -6.52 -5.99 -13.97
CA CYS A 48 -6.58 -4.88 -14.94
C CYS A 48 -7.93 -4.76 -15.66
N SER A 49 -8.70 -5.85 -15.75
CA SER A 49 -10.04 -5.86 -16.34
C SER A 49 -11.15 -5.58 -15.31
N GLY A 50 -10.77 -5.21 -14.08
CA GLY A 50 -11.68 -5.07 -12.95
C GLY A 50 -11.92 -6.39 -12.20
N GLY A 51 -12.38 -6.29 -10.96
CA GLY A 51 -12.55 -7.42 -10.06
C GLY A 51 -11.24 -7.87 -9.39
N THR A 52 -11.33 -8.98 -8.68
CA THR A 52 -10.24 -9.59 -7.93
C THR A 52 -9.81 -10.89 -8.60
N TRP A 53 -8.50 -11.07 -8.82
CA TRP A 53 -7.96 -12.29 -9.41
C TRP A 53 -7.41 -13.27 -8.36
N ALA A 54 -6.89 -12.76 -7.24
CA ALA A 54 -6.29 -13.55 -6.16
C ALA A 54 -6.66 -13.08 -4.75
N ASP A 55 -6.74 -14.04 -3.82
CA ASP A 55 -6.73 -13.83 -2.38
C ASP A 55 -5.30 -14.08 -1.88
N ASP A 56 -4.72 -13.03 -1.30
CA ASP A 56 -3.35 -12.98 -0.83
C ASP A 56 -3.27 -13.13 0.69
N THR A 57 -2.28 -13.88 1.14
CA THR A 57 -1.81 -13.91 2.53
C THR A 57 -0.37 -13.45 2.57
N ILE A 58 -0.14 -12.32 3.24
CA ILE A 58 1.11 -11.55 3.17
C ILE A 58 1.74 -11.48 4.54
N THR A 59 3.02 -11.84 4.64
CA THR A 59 3.90 -11.40 5.72
C THR A 59 4.65 -10.16 5.25
N ARG A 60 4.25 -8.99 5.74
CA ARG A 60 4.87 -7.71 5.41
C ARG A 60 5.87 -7.32 6.49
N THR A 61 7.08 -6.97 6.06
CA THR A 61 8.08 -6.31 6.89
C THR A 61 8.28 -4.88 6.42
N VAL A 62 8.05 -3.90 7.31
CA VAL A 62 8.27 -2.48 7.03
C VAL A 62 9.56 -2.04 7.70
N LYS A 63 10.51 -1.54 6.92
CA LYS A 63 11.71 -0.85 7.41
C LYS A 63 11.54 0.65 7.25
N VAL A 64 11.88 1.40 8.29
CA VAL A 64 11.71 2.85 8.34
C VAL A 64 13.06 3.54 8.43
N HIS A 65 13.25 4.59 7.65
CA HIS A 65 14.42 5.46 7.70
C HIS A 65 13.98 6.90 7.82
N LYS A 66 14.37 7.56 8.91
CA LYS A 66 14.07 8.99 9.11
C LYS A 66 15.07 9.84 8.32
N ASN A 67 14.56 10.69 7.45
CA ASN A 67 15.34 11.65 6.67
C ASN A 67 15.64 12.91 7.50
N ARG A 68 16.62 13.71 7.04
CA ARG A 68 17.01 14.97 7.71
C ARG A 68 15.91 16.03 7.73
N ASP A 69 15.01 16.00 6.73
CA ASP A 69 13.86 16.90 6.63
C ASP A 69 12.68 16.47 7.53
N GLY A 70 12.85 15.43 8.34
CA GLY A 70 11.82 14.88 9.22
C GLY A 70 10.84 13.92 8.56
N SER A 71 10.90 13.74 7.23
CA SER A 71 10.13 12.72 6.52
C SER A 71 10.71 11.32 6.78
N TYR A 72 9.96 10.28 6.43
CA TYR A 72 10.39 8.90 6.56
C TYR A 72 10.39 8.22 5.20
N ARG A 73 11.53 7.65 4.79
CA ARG A 73 11.52 6.65 3.70
C ARG A 73 11.15 5.30 4.31
N ILE A 74 10.14 4.66 3.74
CA ILE A 74 9.77 3.29 4.11
C ILE A 74 10.08 2.32 2.99
N ARG A 75 10.44 1.09 3.37
CA ARG A 75 10.50 -0.06 2.47
C ARG A 75 9.69 -1.18 3.08
N GLU A 76 8.64 -1.56 2.39
CA GLU A 76 7.81 -2.71 2.68
C GLU A 76 8.37 -3.88 1.88
N SER A 77 8.54 -5.03 2.52
CA SER A 77 9.02 -6.24 1.89
C SER A 77 8.05 -7.35 2.23
N ASP A 78 7.44 -7.89 1.18
CA ASP A 78 6.32 -8.80 1.27
C ASP A 78 6.76 -10.18 0.81
N HIS A 79 6.40 -11.16 1.61
CA HIS A 79 6.49 -12.58 1.28
C HIS A 79 5.11 -13.16 1.52
N GLY A 80 4.52 -13.76 0.50
CA GLY A 80 3.15 -14.23 0.60
C GLY A 80 2.84 -15.44 -0.25
N SER A 81 1.61 -15.90 -0.07
CA SER A 81 0.95 -16.90 -0.90
C SER A 81 -0.32 -16.31 -1.48
N PHE A 82 -0.71 -16.81 -2.63
CA PHE A 82 -1.97 -16.45 -3.27
C PHE A 82 -2.78 -17.70 -3.61
N VAL A 83 -4.10 -17.52 -3.71
CA VAL A 83 -5.03 -18.47 -4.33
C VAL A 83 -5.95 -17.70 -5.28
N THR A 84 -6.16 -18.20 -6.49
CA THR A 84 -7.08 -17.54 -7.42
C THR A 84 -8.53 -17.80 -7.02
N ASN A 85 -9.32 -16.73 -7.03
CA ASN A 85 -10.60 -16.66 -6.33
C ASN A 85 -11.69 -17.53 -6.95
N ALA A 86 -12.68 -17.87 -6.11
CA ALA A 86 -13.78 -18.78 -6.43
C ALA A 86 -14.89 -18.25 -7.38
N GLY A 87 -14.64 -17.14 -8.10
CA GLY A 87 -15.68 -16.37 -8.80
C GLY A 87 -15.96 -16.74 -10.26
N GLY A 88 -15.19 -17.65 -10.86
CA GLY A 88 -15.34 -18.07 -12.26
C GLY A 88 -14.04 -17.99 -13.07
N VAL A 89 -14.16 -17.92 -14.39
CA VAL A 89 -13.04 -17.66 -15.31
C VAL A 89 -12.67 -16.19 -15.21
N LEU A 90 -11.58 -15.89 -14.49
CA LEU A 90 -11.11 -14.52 -14.29
C LEU A 90 -10.07 -14.16 -15.35
N ALA A 91 -10.05 -12.89 -15.74
CA ALA A 91 -8.95 -12.35 -16.53
C ALA A 91 -7.64 -12.62 -15.77
N SER A 92 -6.68 -13.22 -16.46
CA SER A 92 -5.35 -13.45 -15.87
C SER A 92 -4.73 -12.11 -15.43
N PRO A 93 -3.82 -12.12 -14.43
CA PRO A 93 -3.22 -10.88 -13.94
C PRO A 93 -2.36 -10.18 -15.01
N GLY A 94 -1.88 -10.92 -16.01
CA GLY A 94 -1.19 -10.38 -17.18
C GLY A 94 -2.11 -9.81 -18.26
N ASN A 95 -3.42 -10.02 -18.19
CA ASN A 95 -4.39 -9.51 -19.18
C ASN A 95 -4.69 -8.01 -18.98
N CYS A 96 -3.64 -7.20 -19.17
CA CYS A 96 -3.64 -5.75 -19.05
C CYS A 96 -3.33 -5.14 -20.42
N ALA A 97 -4.02 -4.06 -20.80
CA ALA A 97 -3.74 -3.35 -22.07
C ALA A 97 -2.28 -2.87 -22.18
N ALA A 98 -1.64 -2.57 -21.04
CA ALA A 98 -0.24 -2.17 -20.97
C ALA A 98 0.75 -3.35 -21.07
N ASN A 99 0.28 -4.60 -21.01
CA ASN A 99 1.12 -5.78 -21.19
C ASN A 99 1.35 -6.00 -22.68
N THR A 100 2.59 -5.80 -23.14
CA THR A 100 2.94 -5.89 -24.57
C THR A 100 3.22 -7.32 -25.04
N SER A 101 2.99 -8.31 -24.18
CA SER A 101 3.24 -9.71 -24.49
C SER A 101 1.91 -10.44 -24.74
N SER A 102 1.88 -11.35 -25.71
CA SER A 102 0.72 -12.22 -25.98
C SER A 102 0.63 -13.34 -24.93
N HIS A 103 -0.01 -13.03 -23.81
CA HIS A 103 -0.27 -13.98 -22.72
C HIS A 103 -1.74 -14.39 -22.64
N GLY A 104 -2.03 -15.42 -21.85
CA GLY A 104 -3.34 -16.07 -21.78
C GLY A 104 -4.46 -15.14 -21.31
N HIS A 105 -5.70 -15.45 -21.66
CA HIS A 105 -6.84 -14.59 -21.33
C HIS A 105 -7.39 -14.86 -19.94
N THR A 106 -7.21 -16.10 -19.46
CA THR A 106 -7.93 -16.61 -18.32
C THR A 106 -7.05 -17.36 -17.34
N VAL A 107 -7.42 -17.32 -16.06
CA VAL A 107 -6.82 -18.15 -15.02
C VAL A 107 -7.90 -19.00 -14.35
N LEU A 108 -7.58 -20.29 -14.15
CA LEU A 108 -8.46 -21.20 -13.41
C LEU A 108 -8.57 -20.80 -11.95
N LEU A 109 -9.70 -21.13 -11.36
CA LEU A 109 -9.99 -21.05 -9.94
C LEU A 109 -9.13 -22.02 -9.13
N GLY A 110 -8.70 -21.60 -7.94
CA GLY A 110 -7.96 -22.46 -7.00
C GLY A 110 -6.49 -22.67 -7.34
N VAL A 111 -5.96 -21.95 -8.34
CA VAL A 111 -4.52 -21.91 -8.62
C VAL A 111 -3.83 -21.27 -7.42
N THR A 112 -2.88 -21.98 -6.84
CA THR A 112 -2.11 -21.51 -5.69
C THR A 112 -0.68 -21.19 -6.08
N GLY A 113 -0.07 -20.27 -5.35
CA GLY A 113 1.33 -19.96 -5.54
C GLY A 113 1.90 -19.10 -4.43
N THR A 114 3.09 -18.56 -4.72
CA THR A 114 3.79 -17.65 -3.82
C THR A 114 4.12 -16.37 -4.54
N PHE A 115 4.32 -15.30 -3.77
CA PHE A 115 4.85 -14.07 -4.32
C PHE A 115 5.85 -13.43 -3.37
N LYS A 116 6.72 -12.62 -3.97
CA LYS A 116 7.65 -11.76 -3.24
C LYS A 116 7.66 -10.40 -3.89
N GLY A 117 7.71 -9.37 -3.06
CA GLY A 117 7.77 -8.02 -3.59
C GLY A 117 8.18 -6.97 -2.58
N TYR A 118 8.18 -5.74 -3.05
CA TYR A 118 8.40 -4.58 -2.22
C TYR A 118 7.65 -3.38 -2.73
N ILE A 119 7.35 -2.47 -1.80
CA ILE A 119 6.99 -1.08 -2.07
C ILE A 119 8.00 -0.20 -1.34
N THR A 120 8.40 0.90 -1.95
CA THR A 120 9.13 1.96 -1.26
C THR A 120 8.56 3.32 -1.61
N GLY A 121 8.51 4.18 -0.60
CA GLY A 121 8.02 5.54 -0.75
C GLY A 121 8.38 6.39 0.46
N THR A 122 7.80 7.57 0.51
CA THR A 122 8.04 8.57 1.55
C THR A 122 6.76 8.85 2.32
N VAL A 123 6.86 8.85 3.66
CA VAL A 123 5.83 9.30 4.57
C VAL A 123 6.18 10.71 5.07
N THR A 124 5.21 11.61 5.05
CA THR A 124 5.31 12.99 5.54
C THR A 124 4.17 13.32 6.50
N GLY A 125 4.33 14.34 7.34
CA GLY A 125 3.25 14.82 8.21
C GLY A 125 2.91 13.91 9.40
N GLY A 126 3.82 13.03 9.81
CA GLY A 126 3.61 12.07 10.89
C GLY A 126 4.87 11.77 11.71
N THR A 127 4.72 10.97 12.76
CA THR A 127 5.82 10.48 13.61
C THR A 127 5.73 8.97 13.74
N PHE A 128 6.81 8.26 13.38
CA PHE A 128 6.82 6.80 13.43
C PHE A 128 6.76 6.28 14.87
N ASN A 129 5.76 5.44 15.17
CA ASN A 129 5.64 4.68 16.40
C ASN A 129 5.83 3.18 16.11
N PRO A 130 6.99 2.59 16.43
CA PRO A 130 7.25 1.18 16.17
C PRO A 130 6.45 0.21 17.04
N ASN A 131 5.85 0.70 18.13
CA ASN A 131 5.03 -0.10 19.05
C ASN A 131 3.53 0.02 18.74
N ALA A 132 3.17 0.77 17.69
CA ALA A 132 1.79 0.84 17.25
C ALA A 132 1.30 -0.52 16.75
N THR A 133 -0.02 -0.71 16.81
CA THR A 133 -0.70 -1.85 16.22
C THR A 133 -1.72 -1.34 15.21
N CYS A 134 -1.98 -2.12 14.17
CA CYS A 134 -3.03 -1.85 13.21
C CYS A 134 -4.20 -2.77 13.50
N SER A 135 -5.27 -2.23 14.08
CA SER A 135 -6.46 -2.98 14.47
C SER A 135 -7.45 -3.21 13.33
N ALA A 136 -7.26 -2.54 12.18
CA ALA A 136 -8.05 -2.76 10.99
C ALA A 136 -7.83 -4.19 10.44
N SER A 137 -8.91 -4.83 9.99
CA SER A 137 -8.87 -6.17 9.38
C SER A 137 -9.59 -6.13 8.03
N PRO A 138 -8.86 -6.15 6.91
CA PRO A 138 -7.39 -6.18 6.85
C PRO A 138 -6.76 -4.80 7.10
N CYS A 139 -5.50 -4.80 7.55
CA CYS A 139 -4.72 -3.59 7.72
C CYS A 139 -4.26 -3.07 6.35
N HIS A 140 -5.13 -2.35 5.64
CA HIS A 140 -4.78 -1.75 4.37
C HIS A 140 -3.69 -0.69 4.53
N GLN A 141 -3.04 -0.33 3.42
CA GLN A 141 -1.94 0.63 3.43
C GLN A 141 -2.29 1.96 4.12
N SER A 142 -3.51 2.48 3.91
CA SER A 142 -3.92 3.74 4.53
C SER A 142 -4.08 3.62 6.04
N ASP A 143 -4.53 2.46 6.53
CA ASP A 143 -4.70 2.18 7.96
C ASP A 143 -3.36 1.94 8.63
N PHE A 144 -2.45 1.23 7.96
CA PHE A 144 -1.06 1.07 8.42
C PHE A 144 -0.39 2.43 8.60
N ILE A 145 -0.46 3.30 7.60
CA ILE A 145 0.17 4.63 7.68
C ILE A 145 -0.43 5.45 8.81
N LYS A 146 -1.76 5.45 8.96
CA LYS A 146 -2.43 6.15 10.08
C LYS A 146 -2.03 5.59 11.43
N ALA A 147 -1.98 4.27 11.59
CA ALA A 147 -1.67 3.60 12.85
C ALA A 147 -0.21 3.84 13.28
N PHE A 148 0.75 3.68 12.36
CA PHE A 148 2.18 3.74 12.67
C PHE A 148 2.77 5.14 12.57
N PHE A 149 2.16 6.09 11.85
CA PHE A 149 2.70 7.44 11.65
C PHE A 149 1.76 8.57 12.11
N GLY A 150 0.51 8.27 12.44
CA GLY A 150 -0.51 9.23 12.85
C GLY A 150 -1.49 9.58 11.74
N SER A 151 -2.68 10.09 12.11
CA SER A 151 -3.80 10.34 11.19
C SER A 151 -3.55 11.42 10.13
N THR A 152 -2.58 12.31 10.37
CA THR A 152 -2.17 13.37 9.43
C THR A 152 -1.09 12.91 8.45
N ALA A 153 -0.56 11.68 8.61
CA ALA A 153 0.53 11.19 7.79
C ALA A 153 0.06 10.89 6.37
N THR A 154 0.86 11.29 5.39
CA THR A 154 0.64 11.02 3.96
C THR A 154 1.73 10.12 3.43
N PHE A 155 1.36 9.13 2.63
CA PHE A 155 2.30 8.21 1.99
C PHE A 155 2.33 8.43 0.48
N SER A 156 3.52 8.58 -0.09
CA SER A 156 3.68 8.93 -1.51
C SER A 156 3.02 7.95 -2.47
N CYS A 157 2.94 6.66 -2.11
CA CYS A 157 2.28 5.65 -2.96
C CYS A 157 0.74 5.68 -2.89
N LEU A 158 0.14 6.48 -2.00
CA LEU A 158 -1.31 6.69 -1.91
C LEU A 158 -1.73 8.06 -2.45
N SER A 159 -0.81 8.78 -3.09
CA SER A 159 -1.00 10.15 -3.55
C SER A 159 -0.44 10.31 -4.96
N ASN A 160 -0.78 11.39 -5.65
CA ASN A 160 -0.17 11.68 -6.94
C ASN A 160 1.32 12.06 -6.76
N SER A 161 2.25 11.12 -6.99
CA SER A 161 3.67 11.32 -6.65
C SER A 161 4.61 10.47 -7.51
N PRO A 162 5.80 10.97 -7.89
CA PRO A 162 6.85 10.17 -8.54
C PRO A 162 7.70 9.34 -7.54
N LYS A 163 7.47 9.48 -6.23
CA LYS A 163 8.35 8.92 -5.18
C LYS A 163 8.07 7.45 -4.86
N CYS A 164 6.98 6.88 -5.39
CA CYS A 164 6.67 5.47 -5.22
C CYS A 164 7.52 4.60 -6.15
N LYS A 165 7.96 3.43 -5.66
CA LYS A 165 8.51 2.37 -6.51
C LYS A 165 8.10 1.02 -5.95
N PHE A 166 7.79 0.09 -6.83
CA PHE A 166 7.40 -1.26 -6.41
C PHE A 166 7.81 -2.32 -7.42
N LYS A 167 7.84 -3.57 -6.95
CA LYS A 167 8.05 -4.76 -7.77
C LYS A 167 7.48 -5.96 -7.03
N TYR A 168 6.55 -6.67 -7.63
CA TYR A 168 5.96 -7.91 -7.14
C TYR A 168 6.06 -8.99 -8.21
N GLY A 169 6.60 -10.14 -7.83
CA GLY A 169 6.65 -11.32 -8.67
C GLY A 169 5.82 -12.43 -8.05
N TYR A 170 4.81 -12.88 -8.79
CA TYR A 170 3.94 -13.99 -8.45
C TYR A 170 4.38 -15.23 -9.22
N HIS A 171 4.37 -16.38 -8.54
CA HIS A 171 4.76 -17.66 -9.11
C HIS A 171 3.77 -18.74 -8.68
N ALA A 172 3.00 -19.26 -9.63
CA ALA A 172 2.12 -20.40 -9.41
C ALA A 172 2.95 -21.69 -9.21
N LYS A 173 2.46 -22.62 -8.38
CA LYS A 173 3.11 -23.93 -8.21
C LYS A 173 3.13 -24.72 -9.52
N GLU A 174 4.08 -25.65 -9.60
CA GLU A 174 4.12 -26.68 -10.64
C GLU A 174 2.83 -27.53 -10.59
N ASP A 175 2.49 -28.18 -11.71
CA ASP A 175 1.37 -29.15 -11.83
C ASP A 175 -0.08 -28.65 -11.71
N GLN A 176 -0.33 -27.34 -11.90
CA GLN A 176 -1.69 -26.77 -11.91
C GLN A 176 -2.25 -26.49 -13.32
N ASN A 177 -1.78 -27.22 -14.36
CA ASN A 177 -2.25 -27.10 -15.75
C ASN A 177 -2.28 -25.66 -16.31
N LEU A 178 -1.21 -24.89 -16.06
CA LEU A 178 -1.05 -23.52 -16.54
C LEU A 178 -0.08 -23.47 -17.73
N LEU A 179 -0.40 -22.62 -18.71
CA LEU A 179 0.49 -22.22 -19.81
C LEU A 179 1.56 -21.24 -19.31
N PHE A 180 1.15 -20.27 -18.48
CA PHE A 180 2.03 -19.28 -17.89
C PHE A 180 1.92 -19.33 -16.37
N ARG A 181 3.05 -19.22 -15.67
CA ARG A 181 3.15 -19.46 -14.22
C ARG A 181 3.80 -18.32 -13.46
N TYR A 182 4.31 -17.33 -14.16
CA TYR A 182 5.06 -16.24 -13.56
C TYR A 182 4.55 -14.93 -14.10
N TRP A 183 4.06 -14.09 -13.20
CA TRP A 183 3.65 -12.73 -13.48
C TRP A 183 4.48 -11.78 -12.65
N LEU A 184 4.96 -10.72 -13.29
CA LEU A 184 5.70 -9.64 -12.67
C LEU A 184 4.99 -8.33 -12.93
N ASP A 185 4.63 -7.66 -11.84
CA ASP A 185 4.23 -6.27 -11.84
C ASP A 185 5.33 -5.42 -11.20
N LYS A 186 5.70 -4.34 -11.87
CA LYS A 186 6.67 -3.38 -11.36
C LYS A 186 6.34 -2.00 -11.88
N GLY A 187 6.61 -1.01 -11.05
CA GLY A 187 6.33 0.35 -11.45
C GLY A 187 6.99 1.39 -10.59
N THR A 188 6.78 2.62 -11.04
CA THR A 188 7.18 3.83 -10.32
C THR A 188 6.05 4.85 -10.38
N GLY A 189 6.02 5.72 -9.38
CA GLY A 189 4.99 6.73 -9.25
C GLY A 189 3.66 6.18 -8.76
N ALA A 190 2.72 7.08 -8.54
CA ALA A 190 1.35 6.81 -8.12
C ALA A 190 0.43 7.93 -8.66
N GLY A 191 -0.86 7.64 -8.84
CA GLY A 191 -1.80 8.56 -9.49
C GLY A 191 -1.46 8.75 -10.97
N THR A 192 -1.46 10.00 -11.45
CA THR A 192 -1.10 10.34 -12.83
C THR A 192 0.39 10.15 -13.15
N PHE A 193 1.24 9.94 -12.15
CA PHE A 193 2.66 9.59 -12.33
C PHE A 193 2.91 8.09 -12.43
N LEU A 194 1.86 7.27 -12.27
CA LEU A 194 1.99 5.82 -12.29
C LEU A 194 2.50 5.35 -13.65
N ASN A 195 3.64 4.65 -13.62
CA ASN A 195 4.23 3.99 -14.77
C ASN A 195 4.48 2.52 -14.40
N GLU A 196 3.63 1.65 -14.93
CA GLU A 196 3.65 0.22 -14.65
C GLU A 196 4.18 -0.54 -15.86
N ARG A 197 4.80 -1.69 -15.56
CA ARG A 197 5.34 -2.60 -16.56
C ARG A 197 5.06 -4.01 -16.12
N PHE A 198 4.22 -4.68 -16.89
CA PHE A 198 3.90 -6.08 -16.70
C PHE A 198 4.84 -6.97 -17.50
N PHE A 199 5.16 -8.15 -16.97
CA PHE A 199 5.89 -9.19 -17.69
C PHE A 199 5.37 -10.56 -17.27
N GLY A 200 5.22 -11.44 -18.26
CA GLY A 200 4.66 -12.78 -18.03
C GLY A 200 3.18 -12.73 -17.67
N ASP A 201 2.69 -13.86 -17.15
CA ASP A 201 1.32 -14.07 -16.74
C ASP A 201 1.17 -15.34 -15.86
N ILE A 202 0.02 -15.48 -15.22
CA ILE A 202 -0.45 -16.73 -14.60
C ILE A 202 -1.77 -17.07 -15.28
N ALA A 203 -1.75 -18.02 -16.23
CA ALA A 203 -2.90 -18.31 -17.09
C ALA A 203 -2.94 -19.76 -17.61
N SER A 204 -4.15 -20.24 -17.89
CA SER A 204 -4.45 -21.62 -18.28
C SER A 204 -4.72 -21.83 -19.78
N ALA A 205 -5.22 -20.79 -20.47
CA ALA A 205 -5.45 -20.69 -21.91
C ALA A 205 -5.98 -19.28 -22.23
#